data_AF-A0A2S5W164-F1
#
_entry.id   AF-A0A2S5W164-F1
#
_cell.length_a   1.000
_cell.length_b   1.000
_cell.length_c   1.000
_cell.angle_alpha   90.00
_cell.angle_beta   90.00
_cell.angle_gamma   90.00
#
_symmetry.space_group_name_H-M   'P 1'
#
loop_
_entity.id
_entity.type
_entity.pdbx_description
1 polymer ?
#
loop_
_entity_poly.entity_id
_entity_poly.type
_entity_poly.pdbx_seq_one_letter_code
_entity_poly.pdbx_strand_id
1 'polypeptide(L)'
;MLIVAALTMAIICGAVIVSGWFAGVLVDRWERVFWAGSVLGCVAVAVFAAAAAPGGVDARRTCARISWLLRVGLLVFVAAPALCILAMVGDFYRL
;
A
#
# COMPACT_ATOMS: atom_id res chain seq x y z
N MET A 1 6.65 2.09 19.23
CA MET A 1 5.83 1.49 18.14
C MET A 1 5.35 2.52 17.13
N LEU A 2 4.86 3.69 17.54
CA LEU A 2 4.38 4.74 16.62
C LEU A 2 5.43 5.22 15.61
N ILE A 3 6.69 5.37 16.06
CA ILE A 3 7.82 5.77 15.22
C ILE A 3 8.10 4.75 14.11
N VAL A 4 8.00 3.45 14.42
CA VAL A 4 8.22 2.38 13.44
C VAL A 4 7.11 2.40 12.39
N ALA A 5 5.85 2.54 12.81
CA ALA A 5 4.72 2.65 11.88
C ALA A 5 4.81 3.90 10.99
N ALA A 6 5.23 5.03 11.55
CA ALA A 6 5.46 6.27 10.81
C ALA A 6 6.62 6.14 9.80
N LEU A 7 7.70 5.45 10.18
CA LEU A 7 8.83 5.15 9.30
C LEU A 7 8.42 4.22 8.16
N THR A 8 7.66 3.16 8.45
CA THR A 8 7.13 2.27 7.41
C THR A 8 6.24 3.04 6.44
N MET A 9 5.38 3.94 6.96
CA MET A 9 4.56 4.81 6.11
C MET A 9 5.36 5.81 5.27
N ALA A 10 6.39 6.43 5.85
CA ALA A 10 7.26 7.33 5.10
C ALA A 10 7.99 6.59 3.97
N ILE A 11 8.43 5.36 4.21
CA ILE A 11 9.07 4.51 3.20
C ILE A 11 8.07 4.10 2.10
N ILE A 12 6.83 3.75 2.45
CA ILE A 12 5.76 3.45 1.48
C ILE A 12 5.45 4.66 0.63
N CYS A 13 5.18 5.80 1.25
CA CYS A 13 4.88 7.04 0.54
C CYS A 13 6.04 7.45 -0.36
N GLY A 14 7.28 7.34 0.14
CA GLY A 14 8.49 7.57 -0.65
C GLY A 14 8.59 6.61 -1.84
N ALA A 15 8.35 5.31 -1.64
CA ALA A 15 8.34 4.32 -2.71
C ALA A 15 7.25 4.60 -3.74
N VAL A 16 6.03 4.94 -3.32
CA VAL A 16 4.92 5.29 -4.22
C VAL A 16 5.24 6.56 -5.03
N ILE A 17 5.80 7.60 -4.40
CA ILE A 17 6.18 8.85 -5.08
C ILE A 17 7.32 8.61 -6.09
N VAL A 18 8.38 7.91 -5.69
CA VAL A 18 9.50 7.55 -6.58
C VAL A 18 9.01 6.64 -7.70
N SER A 19 8.03 5.77 -7.41
CA SER A 19 7.45 4.91 -8.41
C SER A 19 6.68 5.74 -9.45
N GLY A 20 5.80 6.67 -9.07
CA GLY A 20 5.06 7.53 -10.01
C GLY A 20 5.96 8.31 -10.99
N TRP A 21 7.20 8.61 -10.60
CA TRP A 21 8.22 9.23 -11.47
C TRP A 21 8.65 8.34 -12.66
N PHE A 22 8.63 7.01 -12.50
CA PHE A 22 8.97 6.04 -13.56
C PHE A 22 7.79 5.65 -14.44
N ALA A 23 6.53 5.91 -14.04
CA ALA A 23 5.36 5.50 -14.81
C ALA A 23 5.33 6.09 -16.23
N GLY A 24 5.84 7.32 -16.43
CA GLY A 24 5.97 7.93 -17.76
C GLY A 24 7.04 7.32 -18.67
N VAL A 25 7.76 6.29 -18.21
CA VAL A 25 8.86 5.61 -18.94
C VAL A 25 8.49 4.16 -19.32
N LEU A 26 7.47 3.57 -18.68
CA LEU A 26 7.08 2.17 -18.86
C LEU A 26 6.17 1.98 -20.09
N VAL A 27 6.19 0.79 -20.69
CA VAL A 27 5.23 0.45 -21.77
C VAL A 27 3.81 0.29 -21.20
N ASP A 28 2.81 0.75 -21.97
CA ASP A 28 1.36 0.88 -21.67
C ASP A 28 0.76 -0.20 -20.72
N ARG A 29 1.12 -1.49 -20.87
CA ARG A 29 0.61 -2.58 -20.01
C ARG A 29 1.24 -2.62 -18.62
N TRP A 30 2.56 -2.40 -18.52
CA TRP A 30 3.30 -2.47 -17.28
C TRP A 30 3.08 -1.20 -16.45
N GLU A 31 2.88 -0.07 -17.13
CA GLU A 31 2.44 1.16 -16.49
C GLU A 31 1.12 0.97 -15.72
N ARG A 32 0.14 0.25 -16.28
CA ARG A 32 -1.13 -0.02 -15.58
C ARG A 32 -0.97 -0.89 -14.34
N VAL A 33 -0.13 -1.93 -14.42
CA VAL A 33 0.18 -2.81 -13.28
C VAL A 33 0.84 -2.01 -12.16
N PHE A 34 1.74 -1.11 -12.55
CA PHE A 34 2.43 -0.23 -11.65
C PHE A 34 1.49 0.77 -10.97
N TRP A 35 0.60 1.42 -11.72
CA TRP A 35 -0.44 2.28 -11.18
C TRP A 35 -1.38 1.53 -10.23
N ALA A 36 -1.74 0.28 -10.55
CA ALA A 36 -2.53 -0.55 -9.65
C ALA A 36 -1.82 -0.79 -8.31
N GLY A 37 -0.51 -1.03 -8.32
CA GLY A 37 0.33 -1.10 -7.12
C GLY A 37 0.30 0.20 -6.31
N SER A 38 0.46 1.35 -6.96
CA SER A 38 0.41 2.66 -6.31
C SER A 38 -0.96 2.98 -5.69
N VAL A 39 -2.05 2.66 -6.39
CA VAL A 39 -3.42 2.82 -5.87
C VAL A 39 -3.64 1.92 -4.66
N LEU A 40 -3.18 0.66 -4.71
CA LEU A 40 -3.22 -0.24 -3.55
C LEU A 40 -2.42 0.32 -2.37
N GLY A 41 -1.28 0.96 -2.62
CA GLY A 41 -0.51 1.67 -1.59
C GLY A 41 -1.36 2.73 -0.87
N CYS A 42 -2.07 3.59 -1.62
CA CYS A 42 -2.99 4.57 -1.06
C CYS A 42 -4.14 3.92 -0.29
N VAL A 43 -4.68 2.81 -0.79
CA VAL A 43 -5.74 2.04 -0.09
C VAL A 43 -5.22 1.49 1.23
N ALA A 44 -3.99 0.99 1.29
CA ALA A 44 -3.39 0.53 2.55
C ALA A 44 -3.31 1.67 3.58
N VAL A 45 -2.87 2.86 3.16
CA VAL A 45 -2.85 4.06 4.03
C VAL A 45 -4.24 4.36 4.58
N ALA A 46 -5.25 4.38 3.72
CA ALA A 46 -6.64 4.63 4.13
C ALA A 46 -7.16 3.58 5.11
N VAL A 47 -6.85 2.29 4.88
CA VAL A 47 -7.24 1.18 5.77
C VAL A 47 -6.57 1.31 7.15
N PHE A 48 -5.28 1.66 7.19
CA PHE A 48 -4.60 1.90 8.47
C PHE A 48 -5.13 3.13 9.20
N ALA A 49 -5.44 4.20 8.48
CA ALA A 49 -6.10 5.37 9.07
C ALA A 49 -7.47 5.01 9.65
N ALA A 50 -8.27 4.18 8.95
CA ALA A 50 -9.54 3.67 9.44
C ALA A 50 -9.38 2.77 10.68
N ALA A 51 -8.29 1.99 10.77
CA ALA A 51 -7.97 1.19 11.94
C ALA A 51 -7.63 2.07 13.17
N ALA A 52 -7.04 3.25 12.95
CA ALA A 52 -6.73 4.21 14.00
C ALA A 52 -7.93 5.05 14.45
N ALA A 53 -9.07 4.98 13.74
CA ALA A 53 -10.27 5.72 14.11
C ALA A 53 -10.80 5.30 15.49
N PRO A 54 -11.34 6.24 16.29
CA PRO A 54 -11.81 5.96 17.64
C PRO A 54 -12.82 4.80 17.68
N GLY A 55 -12.78 4.06 18.78
CA GLY A 55 -13.63 2.91 19.05
C GLY A 55 -15.05 3.30 19.43
N GLY A 56 -15.97 2.36 19.26
CA GLY A 56 -17.33 2.47 19.81
C GLY A 56 -17.40 1.98 21.25
N VAL A 57 -18.59 2.09 21.85
CA VAL A 57 -18.85 1.68 23.25
C VAL A 57 -18.57 0.18 23.49
N ASP A 58 -18.68 -0.65 22.46
CA ASP A 58 -18.38 -2.09 22.52
C ASP A 58 -16.90 -2.37 22.19
N ALA A 59 -16.14 -2.70 23.24
CA ALA A 59 -14.71 -3.00 23.13
C ALA A 59 -14.43 -4.24 22.26
N ARG A 60 -15.26 -5.29 22.33
CA ARG A 60 -15.02 -6.53 21.55
C ARG A 60 -15.17 -6.28 20.06
N ARG A 61 -16.24 -5.57 19.66
CA ARG A 61 -16.45 -5.19 18.24
C ARG A 61 -15.36 -4.28 17.73
N THR A 62 -14.90 -3.34 18.56
CA THR A 62 -13.79 -2.43 18.22
C THR A 62 -12.49 -3.20 17.99
N CYS A 63 -12.11 -4.10 18.89
CA CYS A 63 -10.90 -4.93 18.72
C CYS A 63 -10.98 -5.83 17.48
N ALA A 64 -12.14 -6.42 17.20
CA ALA A 64 -12.35 -7.24 16.00
C ALA A 64 -12.20 -6.41 14.72
N ARG A 65 -12.80 -5.21 14.66
CA ARG A 65 -12.68 -4.26 13.54
C ARG A 65 -11.22 -3.89 13.31
N ILE A 66 -10.51 -3.43 14.34
CA ILE A 66 -9.11 -3.02 14.25
C ILE A 66 -8.24 -4.20 13.78
N SER A 67 -8.41 -5.38 14.38
CA SER A 67 -7.64 -6.58 14.01
C SER A 67 -7.86 -6.97 12.55
N TRP A 68 -9.11 -6.89 12.07
CA TRP A 68 -9.43 -7.19 10.68
C TRP A 68 -8.83 -6.14 9.73
N LEU A 69 -9.00 -4.85 10.03
CA LEU A 69 -8.44 -3.76 9.23
C LEU A 69 -6.91 -3.81 9.18
N LEU A 70 -6.24 -4.13 10.29
CA LEU A 70 -4.79 -4.32 10.32
C LEU A 70 -4.34 -5.46 9.41
N ARG A 71 -5.05 -6.60 9.41
CA ARG A 71 -4.74 -7.74 8.52
C ARG A 71 -4.92 -7.36 7.05
N VAL A 72 -6.02 -6.69 6.71
CA VAL A 72 -6.27 -6.22 5.34
C VAL A 72 -5.23 -5.19 4.92
N GLY A 73 -4.96 -4.20 5.78
CA GLY A 73 -3.94 -3.18 5.55
C GLY A 73 -2.56 -3.78 5.32
N LEU A 74 -2.17 -4.80 6.10
CA LEU A 74 -0.90 -5.52 5.91
C LEU A 74 -0.84 -6.29 4.58
N LEU A 75 -1.92 -6.97 4.19
CA LEU A 75 -1.97 -7.69 2.91
C LEU A 75 -1.81 -6.72 1.73
N VAL A 76 -2.56 -5.62 1.74
CA VAL A 76 -2.50 -4.60 0.68
C VAL A 76 -1.13 -3.90 0.69
N PHE A 77 -0.58 -3.63 1.87
CA PHE A 77 0.75 -3.04 2.03
C PHE A 77 1.86 -3.91 1.42
N VAL A 78 1.75 -5.24 1.48
CA VAL A 78 2.71 -6.15 0.81
C VAL A 78 2.43 -6.24 -0.69
N ALA A 79 1.17 -6.29 -1.10
CA ALA A 79 0.78 -6.42 -2.50
C ALA A 79 1.16 -5.18 -3.35
N ALA A 80 1.02 -3.98 -2.79
CA ALA A 80 1.31 -2.72 -3.47
C ALA A 80 2.75 -2.64 -4.05
N PRO A 81 3.83 -2.73 -3.24
CA PRO A 81 5.19 -2.72 -3.74
C PRO A 81 5.52 -3.94 -4.60
N ALA A 82 4.92 -5.10 -4.34
CA ALA A 82 5.11 -6.29 -5.16
C ALA A 82 4.65 -6.05 -6.61
N LEU A 83 3.50 -5.40 -6.81
CA LEU A 83 3.00 -5.04 -8.15
C LEU A 83 3.90 -4.00 -8.83
N CYS A 84 4.37 -2.99 -8.10
CA CYS A 84 5.30 -2.00 -8.66
C CYS A 84 6.63 -2.65 -9.10
N ILE A 85 7.17 -3.56 -8.29
CA ILE A 85 8.40 -4.31 -8.62
C ILE A 85 8.14 -5.24 -9.82
N LEU A 86 7.03 -5.97 -9.84
CA LEU A 86 6.66 -6.84 -10.97
C LEU A 86 6.53 -6.05 -12.27
N ALA A 87 5.97 -4.85 -12.23
CA ALA A 87 5.88 -3.99 -13.38
C ALA A 87 7.26 -3.50 -13.87
N MET A 88 8.16 -3.09 -12.96
CA MET A 88 9.54 -2.75 -13.33
C MET A 88 10.27 -3.95 -13.95
N VAL A 89 10.14 -5.14 -13.35
CA VAL A 89 10.77 -6.37 -13.85
C VAL A 89 10.19 -6.75 -15.22
N GLY A 90 8.87 -6.72 -15.37
CA GLY A 90 8.19 -7.04 -16.62
C GLY A 90 8.61 -6.12 -17.77
N ASP A 91 8.71 -4.82 -17.48
CA ASP A 91 9.19 -3.83 -18.45
C ASP A 91 10.67 -4.05 -18.81
N PHE A 92 11.54 -4.26 -17.81
CA PHE A 92 12.97 -4.49 -18.03
C PHE A 92 13.26 -5.72 -18.90
N TYR A 93 12.55 -6.83 -18.67
CA TYR A 93 12.71 -8.06 -19.43
C TYR A 93 11.86 -8.12 -20.71
N ARG A 94 11.07 -7.07 -21.01
CA ARG A 94 10.13 -7.01 -22.14
C ARG A 94 9.18 -8.21 -22.23
N LEU A 95 8.85 -8.82 -21.08
CA LEU A 95 7.80 -9.84 -20.95
C LEU A 95 6.46 -9.20 -21.31
#